data_AF-A0A9E3FHW7-F1
#
_entry.id   AF-A0A9E3FHW7-F1
#
_cell.length_a   1.000
_cell.length_b   1.000
_cell.length_c   1.000
_cell.angle_alpha   90.00
_cell.angle_beta   90.00
_cell.angle_gamma   90.00
#
_symmetry.space_group_name_H-M   'P 1'
#
loop_
_entity.id
_entity.type
_entity.pdbx_description
1 polymer ?
#
loop_
_entity_poly.entity_id
_entity_poly.type
_entity_poly.pdbx_seq_one_letter_code
_entity_poly.pdbx_strand_id
1 'polypeptide(L)'
;MIVSELFIIYLAAAAPFGVARFLSERTNGAGHGPALFKAAGAALAWPFTSLPRLLRRLSSSEAKTNADFGSAPDERRAEAVKRGAVNALRAVEDLLVEAGALGEESERHVLFAARECVERYAGLAAACSDARADARPTPREMELCRIAGRGGDDLLVAGRCVHRRNVTRLVAHRERASAELVNALEAVRRAAHKMYPPSPAAYSSEHLRAADPRRISEALARALSRAVELLALFEDRSSNAAVARMLEAESAAAAPQGGIEGEETCTTQAVPTAFVSPRLRTYTSRSA
;
A
#
# COMPACT_ATOMS: atom_id res chain seq x y z
N MET A 1 27.97 -35.70 9.17
CA MET A 1 27.00 -34.63 9.51
C MET A 1 26.35 -34.01 8.27
N ILE A 2 27.14 -33.58 7.28
CA ILE A 2 26.61 -32.89 6.08
C ILE A 2 25.59 -33.73 5.29
N VAL A 3 25.79 -35.05 5.19
CA VAL A 3 24.90 -35.94 4.42
C VAL A 3 23.51 -36.05 5.05
N SER A 4 23.40 -36.19 6.37
CA SER A 4 22.11 -36.28 7.06
C SER A 4 21.31 -34.97 6.98
N GLU A 5 21.99 -33.81 7.05
CA GLU A 5 21.35 -32.50 6.90
C GLU A 5 20.78 -32.30 5.49
N LEU A 6 21.53 -32.71 4.46
CA LEU A 6 21.05 -32.67 3.07
C LEU A 6 19.82 -33.55 2.86
N PHE A 7 19.77 -34.75 3.46
CA PHE A 7 18.58 -35.61 3.39
C PHE A 7 17.36 -35.01 4.09
N ILE A 8 17.56 -34.37 5.25
CA ILE A 8 16.48 -33.70 6.00
C ILE A 8 15.91 -32.53 5.18
N ILE A 9 16.79 -31.69 4.62
CA ILE A 9 16.38 -30.55 3.77
C ILE A 9 15.64 -31.06 2.52
N TYR A 10 16.14 -32.14 1.89
CA TYR A 10 15.50 -32.74 0.73
C TYR A 10 14.09 -33.26 1.03
N LEU A 11 13.92 -33.99 2.14
CA LEU A 11 12.62 -34.53 2.56
C LEU A 11 11.65 -33.42 2.98
N ALA A 12 12.13 -32.38 3.66
CA ALA A 12 11.32 -31.22 4.02
C ALA A 12 10.80 -30.47 2.79
N ALA A 13 11.67 -30.27 1.78
CA ALA A 13 11.28 -29.63 0.52
C ALA A 13 10.34 -30.50 -0.33
N ALA A 14 10.39 -31.83 -0.18
CA ALA A 14 9.55 -32.79 -0.90
C ALA A 14 8.10 -32.87 -0.36
N ALA A 15 7.89 -32.59 0.93
CA ALA A 15 6.60 -32.77 1.60
C ALA A 15 5.42 -32.04 0.93
N PRO A 16 5.53 -30.76 0.51
CA PRO A 16 4.44 -30.04 -0.16
C PRO A 16 3.98 -30.73 -1.45
N PHE A 17 4.89 -31.35 -2.20
CA PHE A 17 4.58 -32.02 -3.46
C PHE A 17 3.81 -33.33 -3.26
N GLY A 18 4.21 -34.11 -2.25
CA GLY A 18 3.49 -35.32 -1.86
C GLY A 18 2.07 -35.02 -1.38
N VAL A 19 1.92 -34.01 -0.51
CA VAL A 19 0.61 -33.57 0.01
C VAL A 19 -0.29 -33.06 -1.11
N ALA A 20 0.22 -32.21 -2.00
CA ALA A 20 -0.56 -31.70 -3.12
C ALA A 20 -1.06 -32.82 -4.06
N ARG A 21 -0.21 -33.82 -4.34
CA ARG A 21 -0.56 -35.00 -5.15
C ARG A 21 -1.62 -35.87 -4.46
N PHE A 22 -1.44 -36.13 -3.17
CA PHE A 22 -2.39 -36.91 -2.38
C PHE A 22 -3.79 -36.27 -2.36
N LEU A 23 -3.87 -34.95 -2.14
CA LEU A 23 -5.15 -34.22 -2.17
C LEU A 23 -5.79 -34.24 -3.57
N SER A 24 -4.98 -34.13 -4.63
CA SER A 24 -5.46 -34.20 -6.02
C SER A 24 -5.98 -35.59 -6.41
N GLU A 25 -5.39 -36.66 -5.91
CA GLU A 25 -5.86 -38.03 -6.20
C GLU A 25 -7.08 -38.40 -5.36
N ARG A 26 -7.19 -37.89 -4.13
CA ARG A 26 -8.36 -38.07 -3.27
C ARG A 26 -9.60 -37.38 -3.82
N THR A 27 -9.44 -36.19 -4.41
CA THR A 27 -10.54 -35.46 -5.07
C THR A 27 -11.02 -36.16 -6.34
N ASN A 28 -10.16 -36.96 -6.99
CA ASN A 28 -10.48 -37.75 -8.18
C ASN A 28 -11.00 -39.17 -7.86
N GLY A 29 -11.30 -39.48 -6.59
CA GLY A 29 -11.92 -40.74 -6.20
C GLY A 29 -11.00 -41.96 -6.19
N ALA A 30 -9.67 -41.78 -6.17
CA ALA A 30 -8.74 -42.90 -6.08
C ALA A 30 -8.78 -43.56 -4.68
N GLY A 31 -8.65 -44.89 -4.64
CA GLY A 31 -8.53 -45.64 -3.37
C GLY A 31 -7.32 -45.21 -2.54
N HIS A 32 -7.43 -45.29 -1.22
CA HIS A 32 -6.42 -44.78 -0.27
C HIS A 32 -5.02 -45.39 -0.45
N GLY A 33 -4.93 -46.68 -0.75
CA GLY A 33 -3.65 -47.39 -0.95
C GLY A 33 -2.82 -46.87 -2.13
N PRO A 34 -3.32 -46.93 -3.38
CA PRO A 34 -2.56 -46.46 -4.54
C PRO A 34 -2.27 -44.95 -4.50
N ALA A 35 -3.12 -44.15 -3.84
CA ALA A 35 -2.89 -42.71 -3.69
C ALA A 35 -1.67 -42.37 -2.82
N LEU A 36 -1.41 -43.15 -1.75
CA LEU A 36 -0.25 -42.95 -0.89
C LEU A 36 1.07 -43.27 -1.60
N PHE A 37 1.12 -44.38 -2.35
CA PHE A 37 2.32 -44.74 -3.12
C PHE A 37 2.63 -43.72 -4.21
N LYS A 38 1.60 -43.22 -4.91
CA LYS A 38 1.77 -42.16 -5.92
C LYS A 38 2.18 -40.82 -5.30
N ALA A 39 1.68 -40.50 -4.11
CA ALA A 39 2.09 -39.31 -3.36
C ALA A 39 3.54 -39.40 -2.88
N ALA A 40 3.96 -40.54 -2.33
CA ALA A 40 5.34 -40.78 -1.91
C ALA A 40 6.31 -40.74 -3.11
N GLY A 41 5.94 -41.36 -4.23
CA GLY A 41 6.70 -41.30 -5.47
C GLY A 41 6.83 -39.86 -6.02
N ALA A 42 5.75 -39.07 -5.94
CA ALA A 42 5.78 -37.67 -6.34
C ALA A 42 6.63 -36.79 -5.41
N ALA A 43 6.65 -37.08 -4.11
CA ALA A 43 7.54 -36.43 -3.16
C ALA A 43 9.00 -36.77 -3.45
N LEU A 44 9.34 -38.05 -3.70
CA LEU A 44 10.72 -38.44 -4.00
C LEU A 44 11.22 -37.95 -5.37
N ALA A 45 10.34 -37.85 -6.36
CA ALA A 45 10.65 -37.39 -7.71
C ALA A 45 10.30 -35.89 -7.93
N TRP A 46 10.20 -35.09 -6.86
CA TRP A 46 9.83 -33.68 -6.95
C TRP A 46 10.74 -32.85 -7.89
N PRO A 47 12.07 -33.08 -7.99
CA PRO A 47 12.91 -32.29 -8.90
C PRO A 47 12.49 -32.51 -10.36
N PHE A 48 12.22 -33.76 -10.75
CA PHE A 48 11.81 -34.12 -12.11
C PHE A 48 10.38 -33.66 -12.45
N THR A 49 9.50 -33.51 -11.47
CA THR A 49 8.13 -33.03 -11.70
C THR A 49 8.00 -31.51 -11.64
N SER A 50 8.86 -30.85 -10.86
CA SER A 50 8.87 -29.38 -10.70
C SER A 50 9.67 -28.68 -11.78
N LEU A 51 10.81 -29.22 -12.22
CA LEU A 51 11.68 -28.59 -13.23
C LEU A 51 10.95 -28.32 -14.56
N PRO A 52 10.18 -29.26 -15.15
CA PRO A 52 9.46 -28.99 -16.40
C PRO A 52 8.33 -27.96 -16.22
N ARG A 53 7.74 -27.89 -15.03
CA ARG A 53 6.73 -26.87 -14.70
C ARG A 53 7.36 -25.49 -14.53
N LEU A 54 8.55 -25.42 -13.93
CA LEU A 54 9.30 -24.19 -13.78
C LEU A 54 9.80 -23.69 -15.15
N LEU A 55 10.36 -24.58 -15.96
CA LEU A 55 10.77 -24.30 -17.34
C LEU A 55 9.59 -23.90 -18.21
N ARG A 56 8.43 -24.56 -18.08
CA ARG A 56 7.18 -24.11 -18.74
C ARG A 56 6.70 -22.77 -18.24
N ARG A 57 6.85 -22.43 -16.95
CA ARG A 57 6.49 -21.09 -16.45
C ARG A 57 7.39 -20.02 -17.03
N LEU A 58 8.69 -20.27 -17.11
CA LEU A 58 9.67 -19.38 -17.71
C LEU A 58 9.40 -19.19 -19.22
N SER A 59 9.08 -20.26 -19.96
CA SER A 59 8.75 -20.15 -21.39
C SER A 59 7.32 -19.63 -21.64
N SER A 60 6.36 -19.92 -20.76
CA SER A 60 5.00 -19.37 -20.86
C SER A 60 4.90 -17.91 -20.41
N SER A 61 5.94 -17.38 -19.78
CA SER A 61 6.03 -15.95 -19.44
C SER A 61 6.12 -15.08 -20.69
N GLU A 62 6.55 -15.62 -21.83
CA GLU A 62 6.53 -14.93 -23.12
C GLU A 62 5.24 -15.14 -23.92
N ALA A 63 4.43 -16.16 -23.61
CA ALA A 63 3.28 -16.56 -24.43
C ALA A 63 1.89 -16.35 -23.76
N LYS A 64 1.82 -15.80 -22.55
CA LYS A 64 0.55 -15.46 -21.86
C LYS A 64 0.27 -13.95 -21.83
N THR A 65 0.67 -13.26 -22.88
CA THR A 65 0.40 -11.84 -23.13
C THR A 65 -0.68 -11.64 -24.19
N ASN A 66 -1.80 -12.40 -24.22
CA ASN A 66 -2.87 -12.10 -25.18
C ASN A 66 -4.32 -12.55 -24.82
N ALA A 67 -4.74 -12.55 -23.55
CA ALA A 67 -6.17 -12.79 -23.25
C ALA A 67 -6.78 -12.03 -22.05
N ASP A 68 -6.05 -11.11 -21.41
CA ASP A 68 -6.57 -10.32 -20.28
C ASP A 68 -6.06 -8.87 -20.30
N PHE A 69 -6.02 -8.27 -21.50
CA PHE A 69 -5.36 -6.99 -21.81
C PHE A 69 -6.07 -5.72 -21.30
N GLY A 70 -7.04 -5.86 -20.38
CA GLY A 70 -7.76 -4.71 -19.84
C GLY A 70 -7.18 -4.12 -18.54
N SER A 71 -6.52 -4.93 -17.70
CA SER A 71 -6.23 -4.55 -16.30
C SER A 71 -4.73 -4.43 -15.94
N ALA A 72 -3.83 -4.94 -16.78
CA ALA A 72 -2.40 -5.03 -16.48
C ALA A 72 -1.61 -3.69 -16.33
N PRO A 73 -1.97 -2.55 -16.95
CA PRO A 73 -1.17 -1.33 -16.79
C PRO A 73 -1.35 -0.68 -15.41
N ASP A 74 -2.53 -0.81 -14.80
CA ASP A 74 -2.83 -0.17 -13.52
C ASP A 74 -2.20 -0.90 -12.34
N GLU A 75 -2.13 -2.24 -12.37
CA GLU A 75 -1.47 -3.02 -11.32
C GLU A 75 0.03 -2.73 -11.22
N ARG A 76 0.73 -2.67 -12.36
CA ARG A 76 2.16 -2.34 -12.40
C ARG A 76 2.43 -0.93 -11.88
N ARG A 77 1.55 0.02 -12.23
CA ARG A 77 1.63 1.40 -11.76
C ARG A 77 1.39 1.50 -10.26
N ALA A 78 0.34 0.83 -9.76
CA ALA A 78 0.04 0.77 -8.32
C ALA A 78 1.22 0.19 -7.52
N GLU A 79 1.80 -0.90 -8.01
CA GLU A 79 2.96 -1.54 -7.39
C GLU A 79 4.20 -0.64 -7.40
N ALA A 80 4.45 0.07 -8.51
CA ALA A 80 5.56 1.03 -8.62
C ALA A 80 5.40 2.20 -7.64
N VAL A 81 4.20 2.79 -7.56
CA VAL A 81 3.89 3.89 -6.64
C VAL A 81 4.00 3.43 -5.18
N LYS A 82 3.46 2.24 -4.85
CA LYS A 82 3.59 1.63 -3.52
C LYS A 82 5.05 1.48 -3.11
N ARG A 83 5.89 0.87 -3.97
CA ARG A 83 7.33 0.72 -3.70
C ARG A 83 8.03 2.07 -3.55
N GLY A 84 7.65 3.06 -4.37
CA GLY A 84 8.14 4.43 -4.27
C GLY A 84 7.85 5.06 -2.91
N ALA A 85 6.62 4.93 -2.41
CA ALA A 85 6.22 5.42 -1.10
C ALA A 85 6.95 4.71 0.05
N VAL A 86 7.06 3.37 0.02
CA VAL A 86 7.79 2.60 1.04
C VAL A 86 9.28 2.96 1.06
N ASN A 87 9.91 3.09 -0.11
CA ASN A 87 11.32 3.47 -0.20
C ASN A 87 11.56 4.91 0.26
N ALA A 88 10.64 5.84 0.00
CA ALA A 88 10.74 7.20 0.52
C ALA A 88 10.65 7.22 2.06
N LEU A 89 9.78 6.41 2.67
CA LEU A 89 9.73 6.25 4.14
C LEU A 89 10.99 5.60 4.72
N ARG A 90 11.63 4.67 4.00
CA ARG A 90 12.95 4.13 4.40
C ARG A 90 14.02 5.21 4.38
N ALA A 91 14.05 6.06 3.35
CA ALA A 91 15.01 7.17 3.31
C ALA A 91 14.82 8.15 4.49
N VAL A 92 13.58 8.36 4.95
CA VAL A 92 13.31 9.14 6.18
C VAL A 92 13.85 8.41 7.41
N GLU A 93 13.65 7.10 7.53
CA GLU A 93 14.22 6.30 8.62
C GLU A 93 15.75 6.37 8.64
N ASP A 94 16.41 6.15 7.50
CA ASP A 94 17.87 6.16 7.39
C ASP A 94 18.44 7.51 7.86
N LEU A 95 17.85 8.62 7.42
CA LEU A 95 18.25 9.96 7.86
C LEU A 95 18.01 10.20 9.35
N LEU A 96 16.92 9.67 9.91
CA LEU A 96 16.63 9.77 11.34
C LEU A 96 17.58 8.88 12.17
N VAL A 97 17.97 7.70 11.66
CA VAL A 97 19.01 6.86 12.30
C VAL A 97 20.36 7.60 12.28
N GLU A 98 20.76 8.15 11.12
CA GLU A 98 22.00 8.92 10.98
C GLU A 98 22.02 10.15 11.90
N ALA A 99 20.87 10.79 12.12
CA ALA A 99 20.71 11.90 13.05
C ALA A 99 20.84 11.50 14.54
N GLY A 100 20.87 10.19 14.84
CA GLY A 100 20.72 9.70 16.21
C GLY A 100 19.33 9.95 16.80
N ALA A 101 18.34 10.26 15.94
CA ALA A 101 16.97 10.58 16.35
C ALA A 101 16.27 9.38 16.95
N LEU A 102 16.43 8.22 16.31
CA LEU A 102 15.73 6.97 16.65
C LEU A 102 16.42 6.24 17.81
N GLY A 103 16.63 6.97 18.90
CA GLY A 103 17.17 6.47 20.17
C GLY A 103 16.17 5.59 20.91
N GLU A 104 14.87 5.84 20.75
CA GLU A 104 13.81 5.02 21.33
C GLU A 104 13.24 4.01 20.32
N GLU A 105 12.95 2.80 20.80
CA GLU A 105 12.27 1.76 20.03
C GLU A 105 10.86 2.20 19.58
N SER A 106 10.23 3.07 20.38
CA SER A 106 8.91 3.67 20.11
C SER A 106 8.87 4.43 18.78
N GLU A 107 9.94 5.12 18.41
CA GLU A 107 9.99 5.95 17.19
C GLU A 107 10.27 5.12 15.94
N ARG A 108 11.09 4.07 16.06
CA ARG A 108 11.28 3.08 14.99
C ARG A 108 9.96 2.38 14.65
N HIS A 109 9.15 2.10 15.68
CA HIS A 109 7.83 1.51 15.50
C HIS A 109 6.89 2.42 14.68
N VAL A 110 6.99 3.74 14.81
CA VAL A 110 6.16 4.69 14.03
C VAL A 110 6.47 4.60 12.53
N LEU A 111 7.74 4.54 12.14
CA LEU A 111 8.14 4.39 10.74
C LEU A 111 7.77 3.02 10.17
N PHE A 112 7.93 1.96 10.96
CA PHE A 112 7.48 0.62 10.60
C PHE A 112 5.97 0.60 10.36
N ALA A 113 5.18 1.15 11.29
CA ALA A 113 3.73 1.22 11.18
C ALA A 113 3.28 2.02 9.95
N ALA A 114 3.95 3.12 9.62
CA ALA A 114 3.64 3.88 8.41
C ALA A 114 3.87 3.08 7.12
N ARG A 115 4.97 2.31 7.03
CA ARG A 115 5.22 1.42 5.89
C ARG A 115 4.17 0.32 5.77
N GLU A 116 3.84 -0.32 6.89
CA GLU A 116 2.80 -1.34 6.92
C GLU A 116 1.44 -0.77 6.48
N CYS A 117 1.10 0.44 6.91
CA CYS A 117 -0.13 1.11 6.47
C CYS A 117 -0.13 1.42 4.96
N VAL A 118 1.00 1.82 4.37
CA VAL A 118 1.12 2.01 2.92
C VAL A 118 0.86 0.70 2.17
N GLU A 119 1.49 -0.40 2.60
CA GLU A 119 1.32 -1.70 1.95
C GLU A 119 -0.11 -2.25 2.10
N ARG A 120 -0.68 -2.15 3.31
CA ARG A 120 -2.05 -2.58 3.61
C ARG A 120 -3.06 -1.77 2.82
N TYR A 121 -2.94 -0.44 2.80
CA TYR A 121 -3.82 0.43 2.02
C TYR A 121 -3.74 0.12 0.52
N ALA A 122 -2.53 0.04 -0.06
CA ALA A 122 -2.35 -0.26 -1.47
C ALA A 122 -2.95 -1.62 -1.86
N GLY A 123 -2.75 -2.65 -1.04
CA GLY A 123 -3.33 -3.99 -1.28
C GLY A 123 -4.86 -3.99 -1.21
N LEU A 124 -5.44 -3.31 -0.22
CA LEU A 124 -6.91 -3.20 -0.10
C LEU A 124 -7.52 -2.34 -1.21
N ALA A 125 -6.84 -1.27 -1.63
CA ALA A 125 -7.30 -0.39 -2.68
C ALA A 125 -7.28 -1.08 -4.05
N ALA A 126 -6.23 -1.85 -4.35
CA ALA A 126 -6.18 -2.70 -5.55
C ALA A 126 -7.26 -3.80 -5.52
N ALA A 127 -7.47 -4.45 -4.38
CA ALA A 127 -8.55 -5.42 -4.24
C ALA A 127 -9.94 -4.78 -4.45
N CYS A 128 -10.14 -3.53 -4.02
CA CYS A 128 -11.39 -2.80 -4.25
C CYS A 128 -11.59 -2.42 -5.72
N SER A 129 -10.54 -2.04 -6.46
CA SER A 129 -10.68 -1.68 -7.88
C SER A 129 -11.12 -2.86 -8.74
N ASP A 130 -10.71 -4.08 -8.37
CA ASP A 130 -11.11 -5.31 -9.05
C ASP A 130 -12.51 -5.79 -8.64
N ALA A 131 -12.93 -5.47 -7.41
CA ALA A 131 -14.17 -5.97 -6.80
C ALA A 131 -15.39 -5.10 -7.17
N ARG A 132 -16.03 -5.41 -8.30
CA ARG A 132 -17.32 -4.78 -8.68
C ARG A 132 -18.49 -5.43 -7.98
N ALA A 133 -19.38 -4.66 -7.37
CA ALA A 133 -20.56 -5.18 -6.64
C ALA A 133 -21.52 -6.02 -7.51
N ASP A 134 -21.54 -5.79 -8.82
CA ASP A 134 -22.34 -6.52 -9.80
C ASP A 134 -21.56 -7.62 -10.55
N ALA A 135 -20.29 -7.86 -10.16
CA ALA A 135 -19.54 -8.99 -10.68
C ALA A 135 -20.20 -10.32 -10.31
N ARG A 136 -19.87 -11.35 -11.09
CA ARG A 136 -20.29 -12.71 -10.76
C ARG A 136 -19.59 -13.15 -9.46
N PRO A 137 -20.31 -13.79 -8.52
CA PRO A 137 -19.69 -14.35 -7.33
C PRO A 137 -18.56 -15.30 -7.70
N THR A 138 -17.50 -15.29 -6.90
CA THR A 138 -16.36 -16.18 -7.12
C THR A 138 -16.77 -17.64 -6.89
N PRO A 139 -16.08 -18.63 -7.51
CA PRO A 139 -16.36 -20.04 -7.29
C PRO A 139 -16.29 -20.45 -5.81
N ARG A 140 -15.43 -19.79 -5.02
CA ARG A 140 -15.28 -20.03 -3.58
C ARG A 140 -16.49 -19.52 -2.79
N GLU A 141 -17.02 -18.35 -3.12
CA GLU A 141 -18.26 -17.82 -2.51
C GLU A 141 -19.46 -18.72 -2.82
N MET A 142 -19.51 -19.24 -4.05
CA MET A 142 -20.51 -20.22 -4.48
C MET A 142 -20.36 -21.55 -3.74
N GLU A 143 -19.12 -22.01 -3.52
CA GLU A 143 -18.84 -23.24 -2.78
C GLU A 143 -19.31 -23.16 -1.31
N LEU A 144 -19.09 -22.03 -0.65
CA LEU A 144 -19.60 -21.80 0.72
C LEU A 144 -21.12 -21.94 0.80
N CYS A 145 -21.85 -21.39 -0.18
CA CYS A 145 -23.30 -21.49 -0.23
C CYS A 145 -23.74 -22.94 -0.52
N ARG A 146 -23.00 -23.66 -1.37
CA ARG A 146 -23.26 -25.09 -1.65
C ARG A 146 -23.06 -25.96 -0.41
N ILE A 147 -21.99 -25.74 0.36
CA ILE A 147 -21.74 -26.43 1.63
C ILE A 147 -22.87 -26.18 2.64
N ALA A 148 -23.46 -24.98 2.60
CA ALA A 148 -24.64 -24.64 3.40
C ALA A 148 -25.97 -25.24 2.87
N GLY A 149 -25.91 -26.16 1.90
CA GLY A 149 -27.08 -26.89 1.37
C GLY A 149 -27.89 -26.13 0.30
N ARG A 150 -27.39 -25.00 -0.21
CA ARG A 150 -28.06 -24.23 -1.27
C ARG A 150 -27.81 -24.86 -2.65
N GLY A 151 -28.83 -24.87 -3.51
CA GLY A 151 -28.78 -25.45 -4.86
C GLY A 151 -29.61 -24.67 -5.88
N GLY A 152 -29.46 -25.01 -7.17
CA GLY A 152 -30.24 -24.39 -8.26
C GLY A 152 -30.11 -22.86 -8.31
N ASP A 153 -31.24 -22.17 -8.54
CA ASP A 153 -31.29 -20.71 -8.62
C ASP A 153 -31.00 -20.01 -7.27
N ASP A 154 -31.37 -20.65 -6.17
CA ASP A 154 -31.11 -20.16 -4.80
C ASP A 154 -29.61 -20.05 -4.53
N LEU A 155 -28.79 -20.96 -5.10
CA LEU A 155 -27.34 -20.91 -4.99
C LEU A 155 -26.75 -19.62 -5.60
N LEU A 156 -27.26 -19.20 -6.76
CA LEU A 156 -26.80 -17.98 -7.43
C LEU A 156 -27.22 -16.73 -6.67
N VAL A 157 -28.43 -16.72 -6.11
CA VAL A 157 -28.92 -15.61 -5.27
C VAL A 157 -28.08 -15.50 -3.99
N ALA A 158 -27.89 -16.62 -3.27
CA ALA A 158 -27.06 -16.66 -2.07
C ALA A 158 -25.62 -16.22 -2.35
N GLY A 159 -25.01 -16.70 -3.44
CA GLY A 159 -23.68 -16.29 -3.87
C GLY A 159 -23.57 -14.78 -4.12
N ARG A 160 -24.57 -14.18 -4.80
CA ARG A 160 -24.61 -12.71 -5.03
C ARG A 160 -24.75 -11.93 -3.73
N CYS A 161 -25.57 -12.41 -2.79
CA CYS A 161 -25.71 -11.79 -1.48
C CYS A 161 -24.39 -11.80 -0.69
N VAL A 162 -23.69 -12.94 -0.69
CA VAL A 162 -22.37 -13.07 -0.04
C VAL A 162 -21.35 -12.15 -0.71
N HIS A 163 -21.31 -12.16 -2.04
CA HIS A 163 -20.39 -11.31 -2.82
C HIS A 163 -20.58 -9.83 -2.50
N ARG A 164 -21.81 -9.31 -2.59
CA ARG A 164 -22.11 -7.90 -2.25
C ARG A 164 -21.68 -7.54 -0.83
N ARG A 165 -21.96 -8.43 0.14
CA ARG A 165 -21.54 -8.22 1.54
C ARG A 165 -20.02 -8.17 1.67
N ASN A 166 -19.30 -9.04 0.96
CA ASN A 166 -17.84 -9.05 0.97
C ASN A 166 -17.26 -7.79 0.35
N VAL A 167 -17.82 -7.32 -0.78
CA VAL A 167 -17.44 -6.04 -1.42
C VAL A 167 -17.64 -4.87 -0.45
N THR A 168 -18.80 -4.77 0.21
CA THR A 168 -19.04 -3.72 1.21
C THR A 168 -18.04 -3.76 2.37
N ARG A 169 -17.70 -4.95 2.87
CA ARG A 169 -16.68 -5.12 3.92
C ARG A 169 -15.30 -4.70 3.44
N LEU A 170 -14.93 -5.08 2.21
CA LEU A 170 -13.65 -4.73 1.63
C LEU A 170 -13.48 -3.21 1.50
N VAL A 171 -14.52 -2.52 1.04
CA VAL A 171 -14.55 -1.04 0.99
C VAL A 171 -14.38 -0.44 2.37
N ALA A 172 -15.11 -0.93 3.37
CA ALA A 172 -14.97 -0.44 4.76
C ALA A 172 -13.55 -0.68 5.33
N HIS A 173 -12.90 -1.80 4.97
CA HIS A 173 -11.51 -2.04 5.34
C HIS A 173 -10.54 -1.08 4.64
N ARG A 174 -10.77 -0.76 3.35
CA ARG A 174 -9.99 0.23 2.62
C ARG A 174 -10.08 1.61 3.27
N GLU A 175 -11.30 2.05 3.62
CA GLU A 175 -11.53 3.35 4.29
C GLU A 175 -10.85 3.42 5.66
N ARG A 176 -10.89 2.33 6.43
CA ARG A 176 -10.16 2.28 7.70
C ARG A 176 -8.65 2.35 7.48
N ALA A 177 -8.13 1.59 6.51
CA ALA A 177 -6.71 1.59 6.19
C ALA A 177 -6.21 2.94 5.66
N SER A 178 -7.05 3.70 4.94
CA SER A 178 -6.68 5.04 4.50
C SER A 178 -6.61 6.03 5.66
N ALA A 179 -7.55 5.97 6.60
CA ALA A 179 -7.47 6.75 7.84
C ALA A 179 -6.23 6.38 8.69
N GLU A 180 -5.94 5.09 8.84
CA GLU A 180 -4.74 4.60 9.52
C GLU A 180 -3.45 5.11 8.86
N LEU A 181 -3.37 5.10 7.52
CA LEU A 181 -2.25 5.63 6.76
C LEU A 181 -2.04 7.13 7.04
N VAL A 182 -3.10 7.94 6.98
CA VAL A 182 -3.02 9.39 7.27
C VAL A 182 -2.46 9.63 8.68
N ASN A 183 -2.98 8.92 9.68
CA ASN A 183 -2.53 9.04 11.07
C ASN A 183 -1.07 8.59 11.26
N ALA A 184 -0.65 7.52 10.58
CA ALA A 184 0.71 7.01 10.65
C ALA A 184 1.71 7.99 10.00
N LEU A 185 1.36 8.60 8.85
CA LEU A 185 2.17 9.64 8.21
C LEU A 185 2.29 10.89 9.10
N GLU A 186 1.20 11.29 9.75
CA GLU A 186 1.24 12.40 10.72
C GLU A 186 2.13 12.07 11.94
N ALA A 187 2.10 10.82 12.41
CA ALA A 187 2.97 10.37 13.49
C ALA A 187 4.45 10.41 13.08
N VAL A 188 4.79 9.95 11.86
CA VAL A 188 6.15 10.06 11.30
C VAL A 188 6.59 11.52 11.24
N ARG A 189 5.72 12.40 10.72
CA ARG A 189 5.98 13.85 10.66
C ARG A 189 6.23 14.43 12.05
N ARG A 190 5.41 14.08 13.04
CA ARG A 190 5.61 14.51 14.43
C ARG A 190 6.93 14.00 15.02
N ALA A 191 7.30 12.75 14.75
CA ALA A 191 8.58 12.18 15.19
C ALA A 191 9.76 12.94 14.56
N ALA A 192 9.70 13.21 13.25
CA ALA A 192 10.70 14.04 12.57
C ALA A 192 10.78 15.46 13.16
N HIS A 193 9.64 16.08 13.51
CA HIS A 193 9.63 17.43 14.07
C HIS A 193 10.19 17.56 15.48
N LYS A 194 10.11 16.51 16.30
CA LYS A 194 10.76 16.50 17.63
C LYS A 194 12.27 16.70 17.55
N MET A 195 12.87 16.41 16.39
CA MET A 195 14.29 16.59 16.15
C MET A 195 14.70 18.02 15.82
N TYR A 196 13.75 18.90 15.47
CA TYR A 196 14.05 20.32 15.29
C TYR A 196 14.00 20.99 16.68
N PRO A 197 15.14 21.36 17.29
CA PRO A 197 15.08 22.21 18.47
C PRO A 197 14.40 23.54 18.07
N PRO A 198 13.46 24.05 18.87
CA PRO A 198 12.69 25.24 18.52
C PRO A 198 13.51 26.55 18.52
N SER A 199 14.83 26.52 18.77
CA SER A 199 15.65 27.73 18.77
C SER A 199 17.11 27.47 18.41
N PRO A 200 17.66 28.15 17.39
CA PRO A 200 19.08 28.13 17.05
C PRO A 200 19.96 28.93 18.02
N ALA A 201 19.40 29.59 19.04
CA ALA A 201 20.12 30.57 19.84
C ALA A 201 21.12 30.01 20.88
N ALA A 202 21.22 28.69 21.08
CA ALA A 202 21.92 28.12 22.24
C ALA A 202 22.97 27.03 21.94
N TYR A 203 23.23 26.65 20.69
CA TYR A 203 24.11 25.50 20.41
C TYR A 203 25.53 25.90 20.00
N SER A 204 26.49 25.48 20.83
CA SER A 204 27.93 25.46 20.56
C SER A 204 28.22 24.72 19.25
N SER A 205 29.08 25.31 18.42
CA SER A 205 29.41 24.89 17.05
C SER A 205 30.01 23.48 16.92
N GLU A 206 30.32 22.79 18.03
CA GLU A 206 31.06 21.52 18.01
C GLU A 206 30.20 20.25 17.85
N HIS A 207 28.88 20.30 18.00
CA HIS A 207 27.99 19.13 17.79
C HIS A 207 27.28 19.11 16.42
N LEU A 208 27.66 20.00 15.51
CA LEU A 208 27.03 20.26 14.21
C LEU A 208 27.30 19.21 13.09
N ARG A 209 27.69 17.99 13.45
CA ARG A 209 27.57 16.83 12.55
C ARG A 209 26.20 16.14 12.64
N ALA A 210 25.33 16.57 13.55
CA ALA A 210 23.94 16.15 13.61
C ALA A 210 23.24 16.47 12.28
N ALA A 211 22.48 15.49 11.77
CA ALA A 211 21.90 15.50 10.43
C ALA A 211 21.26 16.85 10.05
N ASP A 212 21.52 17.27 8.81
CA ASP A 212 20.97 18.50 8.25
C ASP A 212 19.44 18.46 8.31
N PRO A 213 18.79 19.30 9.14
CA PRO A 213 17.35 19.32 9.32
C PRO A 213 16.59 19.48 7.99
N ARG A 214 17.21 20.20 7.05
CA ARG A 214 16.66 20.39 5.71
C ARG A 214 16.54 19.08 4.94
N ARG A 215 17.51 18.16 5.07
CA ARG A 215 17.48 16.85 4.38
C ARG A 215 16.33 15.98 4.88
N ILE A 216 16.03 16.04 6.18
CA ILE A 216 14.92 15.30 6.78
C ILE A 216 13.59 15.85 6.26
N SER A 217 13.39 17.17 6.28
CA SER A 217 12.18 17.80 5.69
C SER A 217 12.02 17.48 4.21
N GLU A 218 13.09 17.52 3.42
CA GLU A 218 13.05 17.17 2.00
C GLU A 218 12.71 15.70 1.76
N ALA A 219 13.23 14.78 2.58
CA ALA A 219 12.89 13.36 2.51
C ALA A 219 11.43 13.11 2.91
N LEU A 220 10.95 13.81 3.94
CA LEU A 220 9.55 13.73 4.38
C LEU A 220 8.59 14.29 3.33
N ALA A 221 8.91 15.42 2.71
CA ALA A 221 8.15 15.96 1.58
C ALA A 221 8.10 14.97 0.40
N ARG A 222 9.21 14.29 0.09
CA ARG A 222 9.24 13.21 -0.91
C ARG A 222 8.32 12.04 -0.52
N ALA A 223 8.33 11.60 0.75
CA ALA A 223 7.46 10.53 1.23
C ALA A 223 5.97 10.91 1.15
N LEU A 224 5.62 12.14 1.57
CA LEU A 224 4.25 12.65 1.50
C LEU A 224 3.78 12.81 0.04
N SER A 225 4.64 13.28 -0.85
CA SER A 225 4.36 13.36 -2.29
C SER A 225 4.04 11.99 -2.90
N ARG A 226 4.83 10.95 -2.57
CA ARG A 226 4.54 9.57 -3.00
C ARG A 226 3.25 9.01 -2.40
N ALA A 227 2.92 9.37 -1.16
CA ALA A 227 1.64 9.01 -0.56
C ALA A 227 0.45 9.71 -1.25
N VAL A 228 0.59 10.98 -1.65
CA VAL A 228 -0.40 11.71 -2.47
C VAL A 228 -0.61 11.02 -3.81
N GLU A 229 0.46 10.65 -4.51
CA GLU A 229 0.37 9.89 -5.77
C GLU A 229 -0.39 8.57 -5.59
N LEU A 230 -0.12 7.85 -4.49
CA LEU A 230 -0.80 6.58 -4.17
C LEU A 230 -2.29 6.79 -3.89
N LEU A 231 -2.65 7.79 -3.09
CA LEU A 231 -4.05 8.08 -2.74
C LEU A 231 -4.83 8.58 -3.96
N ALA A 232 -4.19 9.39 -4.82
CA ALA A 232 -4.77 9.89 -6.06
C ALA A 232 -5.05 8.76 -7.05
N LEU A 233 -4.17 7.75 -7.13
CA LEU A 233 -4.35 6.59 -8.02
C LEU A 233 -5.64 5.81 -7.73
N PHE A 234 -6.07 5.77 -6.48
CA PHE A 234 -7.28 5.04 -6.04
C PHE A 234 -8.46 5.96 -5.68
N GLU A 235 -8.40 7.21 -6.15
CA GLU A 235 -9.47 8.22 -6.00
C GLU A 235 -9.90 8.54 -4.55
N ASP A 236 -9.05 8.32 -3.55
CA ASP A 236 -9.36 8.69 -2.15
C ASP A 236 -9.16 10.19 -1.92
N ARG A 237 -10.16 11.00 -2.30
CA ARG A 237 -10.10 12.46 -2.25
C ARG A 237 -9.90 13.00 -0.83
N SER A 238 -10.56 12.39 0.17
CA SER A 238 -10.48 12.83 1.56
C SER A 238 -9.09 12.67 2.14
N SER A 239 -8.53 11.47 2.02
CA SER A 239 -7.19 11.16 2.54
C SER A 239 -6.13 11.92 1.74
N ASN A 240 -6.29 12.02 0.42
CA ASN A 240 -5.40 12.80 -0.44
C ASN A 240 -5.32 14.28 0.00
N ALA A 241 -6.46 14.93 0.22
CA ALA A 241 -6.48 16.33 0.69
C ALA A 241 -5.84 16.50 2.08
N ALA A 242 -5.92 15.50 2.96
CA ALA A 242 -5.24 15.53 4.25
C ALA A 242 -3.72 15.46 4.09
N VAL A 243 -3.21 14.50 3.30
CA VAL A 243 -1.76 14.33 3.06
C VAL A 243 -1.19 15.49 2.23
N ALA A 244 -1.93 16.03 1.27
CA ALA A 244 -1.53 17.20 0.49
C ALA A 244 -1.29 18.43 1.39
N ARG A 245 -2.16 18.69 2.38
CA ARG A 245 -1.94 19.75 3.37
C ARG A 245 -0.71 19.49 4.25
N MET A 246 -0.42 18.22 4.57
CA MET A 246 0.83 17.89 5.26
C MET A 246 2.05 18.21 4.39
N LEU A 247 1.99 17.86 3.10
CA LEU A 247 3.05 18.13 2.13
C LEU A 247 3.30 19.64 1.97
N GLU A 248 2.24 20.44 1.85
CA GLU A 248 2.33 21.91 1.80
C GLU A 248 2.99 22.48 3.06
N ALA A 249 2.60 21.99 4.24
CA ALA A 249 3.22 22.40 5.50
C ALA A 249 4.72 22.06 5.56
N GLU A 250 5.12 20.86 5.14
CA GLU A 250 6.53 20.47 5.07
C GLU A 250 7.31 21.30 4.03
N SER A 251 6.71 21.57 2.88
CA SER A 251 7.35 22.38 1.83
C SER A 251 7.56 23.82 2.28
N ALA A 252 6.60 24.38 3.02
CA ALA A 252 6.73 25.72 3.61
C ALA A 252 7.82 25.77 4.69
N ALA A 253 7.95 24.73 5.52
CA ALA A 253 9.00 24.64 6.54
C ALA A 253 10.40 24.47 5.94
N ALA A 254 10.52 23.83 4.78
CA ALA A 254 11.78 23.62 4.07
C ALA A 254 12.22 24.83 3.21
N ALA A 255 11.31 25.78 2.94
CA ALA A 255 11.65 26.96 2.17
C ALA A 255 12.75 27.74 2.89
N PRO A 256 13.82 28.16 2.19
CA PRO A 256 14.81 29.03 2.79
C PRO A 256 14.06 30.25 3.32
N GLN A 257 14.19 30.53 4.62
CA GLN A 257 13.76 31.81 5.17
C GLN A 257 14.52 32.84 4.35
N GLY A 258 13.83 33.45 3.39
CA GLY A 258 14.43 34.45 2.51
C GLY A 258 15.17 35.38 3.43
N GLY A 259 16.49 35.46 3.22
CA GLY A 259 17.31 36.44 3.93
C GLY A 259 16.54 37.74 3.87
N ILE A 260 16.48 38.44 5.00
CA ILE A 260 15.92 39.78 5.09
C ILE A 260 16.68 40.61 4.05
N GLU A 261 16.23 40.55 2.79
CA GLU A 261 16.67 41.40 1.71
C GLU A 261 16.21 42.76 2.18
N GLY A 262 17.21 43.58 2.53
CA GLY A 262 17.03 44.84 3.19
C GLY A 262 15.89 45.61 2.55
N GLU A 263 15.07 46.19 3.41
CA GLU A 263 14.23 47.35 3.13
C GLU A 263 14.89 48.32 2.14
N GLU A 264 14.70 48.09 0.84
CA GLU A 264 14.56 49.18 -0.08
C GLU A 264 13.10 49.61 0.01
N THR A 265 12.87 50.62 0.85
CA THR A 265 11.66 51.43 0.96
C THR A 265 11.25 51.98 -0.41
N CYS A 266 10.62 51.15 -1.24
CA CYS A 266 9.99 51.61 -2.48
C CYS A 266 8.59 52.11 -2.11
N THR A 267 8.54 53.37 -1.69
CA THR A 267 7.32 54.14 -1.44
C THR A 267 6.66 54.50 -2.77
N THR A 268 6.00 53.54 -3.41
CA THR A 268 5.10 53.84 -4.54
C THR A 268 3.67 53.69 -4.05
N GLN A 269 3.11 54.79 -3.55
CA GLN A 269 1.68 54.94 -3.27
C GLN A 269 0.88 54.62 -4.53
N ALA A 270 0.25 53.45 -4.55
CA ALA A 270 -0.82 53.16 -5.50
C ALA A 270 -2.13 53.71 -4.93
N VAL A 271 -2.68 54.71 -5.62
CA VAL A 271 -3.99 55.31 -5.37
C VAL A 271 -5.08 54.22 -5.43
N PRO A 272 -5.97 54.10 -4.43
CA PRO A 272 -7.03 53.11 -4.45
C PRO A 272 -8.13 53.53 -5.44
N THR A 273 -8.18 52.91 -6.61
CA THR A 273 -9.37 52.92 -7.47
C THR A 273 -10.40 51.95 -6.90
N ALA A 274 -11.44 52.52 -6.28
CA ALA A 274 -12.58 51.79 -5.74
C ALA A 274 -13.29 51.01 -6.86
N PHE A 275 -13.16 49.69 -6.86
CA PHE A 275 -14.02 48.81 -7.65
C PHE A 275 -15.36 48.65 -6.94
N VAL A 276 -16.37 49.35 -7.46
CA VAL A 276 -17.78 49.16 -7.10
C VAL A 276 -18.23 47.81 -7.66
N SER A 277 -18.44 46.82 -6.81
CA SER A 277 -19.06 45.55 -7.21
C SER A 277 -20.57 45.73 -7.46
N PRO A 278 -21.15 45.17 -8.54
CA PRO A 278 -22.58 45.20 -8.79
C PRO A 278 -23.34 44.31 -7.79
N ARG A 279 -24.46 44.81 -7.24
CA ARG A 279 -25.36 44.03 -6.37
C ARG A 279 -26.00 42.87 -7.15
N LEU A 280 -25.77 41.65 -6.69
CA LEU A 280 -26.47 40.45 -7.17
C LEU A 280 -27.95 40.50 -6.76
N ARG A 281 -28.85 40.40 -7.73
CA ARG A 281 -30.31 40.25 -7.54
C ARG A 281 -30.61 38.87 -6.97
N THR A 282 -31.27 38.83 -5.81
CA THR A 282 -31.89 37.63 -5.26
C THR A 282 -33.23 37.38 -5.95
N TYR A 283 -33.36 36.24 -6.64
CA TYR A 283 -34.66 35.71 -7.09
C TYR A 283 -35.19 34.74 -6.03
N THR A 284 -36.26 35.13 -5.34
CA THR A 284 -37.08 34.23 -4.54
C THR A 284 -38.11 33.56 -5.45
N SER A 285 -37.88 32.28 -5.78
CA SER A 285 -38.91 31.43 -6.38
C SER A 285 -39.79 30.86 -5.26
N ARG A 286 -41.05 31.28 -5.24
CA ARG A 286 -42.14 30.63 -4.50
C ARG A 286 -42.81 29.65 -5.49
N SER A 287 -42.84 28.37 -5.16
CA SER A 287 -43.77 27.43 -5.80
C SER A 287 -44.71 26.85 -4.76
N ALA A 288 -45.98 26.81 -5.17
CA ALA A 288 -47.18 26.41 -4.45
C ALA A 288 -47.24 24.91 -4.13
#